data_AF-A0A8H5B6S4-F1
#
_entry.id   AF-A0A8H5B6S4-F1
#
_cell.length_a   1.000
_cell.length_b   1.000
_cell.length_c   1.000
_cell.angle_alpha   90.00
_cell.angle_beta   90.00
_cell.angle_gamma   90.00
#
_symmetry.space_group_name_H-M   'P 1'
#
loop_
_entity.id
_entity.type
_entity.pdbx_description
1 polymer ?
#
loop_
_entity_poly.entity_id
_entity_poly.type
_entity_poly.pdbx_seq_one_letter_code
_entity_poly.pdbx_strand_id
1 'polypeptide(L)'
;MPTIQAVVRVSKQFLPHMSNLLNDPRVTVYIGDGFKFLADNESTYDCIITDSSDPVGPAASLFQKPYFQLLHDALTPGGHISTQGESLWLHLPLIKELRDMTSKIFSVSEYAYTTIPTYPSGPLAAALAATSALRPSVMSRTPGTARLSTPLLSTFPSLPVSCSTRTRTSRPSSVAAFSLENKPAKKILLLGSGFVARPCAEYIVRGLRTSLPSLVVLSLALKPSPSTTGISLDVNNEEALDKAVIKSAIKGKTHVVTTSYVNPAMRELDQAAKDAGIVVFNEIGLDPGIDHLYAVKTIDEVHAKGGKIKKFLSYCGGLPPPILLVVPRRSLALLNNASFYESGEAISVGGKELMAHANPYYITPAFAFVAYPNRDSKPFREFYGIEEAETVIRGTLRYQGFPEFIKTLVDMGFLNADEKEWLKEGASPLTWKELTQKAVGAESSNESVLIAKIKELATFPNESEAARITQGLRWIGLFSSEKLETLMKYEDGERDLVMLQHKFFVEWADGSEQVLTSTMEAYGSPKAHSAMALTVGLPCGIATQLVLDGVLNKAGVQAPYTKDVCDPIREILEANGVSLVERAL
;
A
#
# COMPACT_ATOMS: atom_id res chain seq x y z
N MET A 1 37.11 30.14 13.83
CA MET A 1 36.25 28.95 13.58
C MET A 1 36.01 28.25 14.91
N PRO A 2 34.81 27.70 15.18
CA PRO A 2 34.59 26.86 16.35
C PRO A 2 35.55 25.65 16.31
N THR A 3 36.10 25.25 17.45
CA THR A 3 36.87 23.99 17.53
C THR A 3 35.94 22.80 17.27
N ILE A 4 36.45 21.69 16.71
CA ILE A 4 35.64 20.47 16.42
C ILE A 4 34.89 19.99 17.67
N GLN A 5 35.51 20.13 18.85
CA GLN A 5 34.88 19.85 20.14
C GLN A 5 33.68 20.76 20.44
N ALA A 6 33.74 22.03 20.05
CA ALA A 6 32.61 22.95 20.18
C ALA A 6 31.45 22.54 19.26
N VAL A 7 31.74 22.04 18.04
CA VAL A 7 30.70 21.54 17.12
C VAL A 7 29.92 20.38 17.74
N VAL A 8 30.60 19.36 18.26
CA VAL A 8 29.94 18.22 18.91
C VAL A 8 29.08 18.68 20.09
N ARG A 9 29.61 19.56 20.95
CA ARG A 9 28.90 20.08 22.12
C ARG A 9 27.66 20.90 21.73
N VAL A 10 27.79 21.81 20.77
CA VAL A 10 26.70 22.67 20.31
C VAL A 10 25.64 21.85 19.58
N SER A 11 26.02 20.84 18.78
CA SER A 11 25.07 19.91 18.16
C SER A 11 24.26 19.13 19.20
N LYS A 12 24.87 18.69 20.31
CA LYS A 12 24.14 18.06 21.42
C LYS A 12 23.12 19.00 22.08
N GLN A 13 23.43 20.30 22.15
CA GLN A 13 22.57 21.29 22.79
C GLN A 13 21.42 21.76 21.87
N PHE A 14 21.70 22.04 20.60
CA PHE A 14 20.75 22.70 19.70
C PHE A 14 20.15 21.79 18.63
N LEU A 15 20.77 20.63 18.36
CA LEU A 15 20.29 19.62 17.41
C LEU A 15 20.17 18.23 18.08
N PRO A 16 19.42 18.11 19.20
CA PRO A 16 19.39 16.87 20.00
C PRO A 16 18.85 15.68 19.21
N HIS A 17 17.88 15.88 18.31
CA HIS A 17 17.36 14.81 17.46
C HIS A 17 18.42 14.21 16.51
N MET A 18 19.33 15.04 15.97
CA MET A 18 20.41 14.58 15.09
C MET A 18 21.59 13.99 15.85
N SER A 19 21.85 14.49 17.06
CA SER A 19 23.05 14.15 17.83
C SER A 19 22.84 13.03 18.87
N ASN A 20 21.59 12.55 19.05
CA ASN A 20 21.24 11.57 20.09
C ASN A 20 22.08 10.28 20.02
N LEU A 21 22.41 9.81 18.80
CA LEU A 21 23.20 8.60 18.60
C LEU A 21 24.65 8.72 19.11
N LEU A 22 25.16 9.93 19.37
CA LEU A 22 26.47 10.13 19.99
C LEU A 22 26.53 9.68 21.46
N ASN A 23 25.39 9.28 22.05
CA ASN A 23 25.31 8.73 23.40
C ASN A 23 25.06 7.21 23.40
N ASP A 24 24.94 6.57 22.23
CA ASP A 24 24.78 5.11 22.12
C ASP A 24 26.07 4.41 22.62
N PRO A 25 25.99 3.39 23.48
CA PRO A 25 27.18 2.72 24.02
C PRO A 25 28.05 2.04 22.95
N ARG A 26 27.52 1.82 21.75
CA ARG A 26 28.28 1.28 20.60
C ARG A 26 29.09 2.35 19.87
N VAL A 27 28.89 3.63 20.19
CA VAL A 27 29.56 4.76 19.53
C VAL A 27 30.69 5.29 20.41
N THR A 28 31.90 5.30 19.88
CA THR A 28 33.06 5.96 20.50
C THR A 28 33.45 7.17 19.67
N VAL A 29 33.58 8.34 20.32
CA VAL A 29 33.89 9.60 19.65
C VAL A 29 35.34 9.99 19.91
N TYR A 30 36.15 10.06 18.85
CA TYR A 30 37.52 10.54 18.89
C TYR A 30 37.59 11.96 18.34
N ILE A 31 38.16 12.89 19.12
CA ILE A 31 38.37 14.29 18.70
C ILE A 31 39.88 14.50 18.57
N GLY A 32 40.37 14.66 17.34
CA GLY A 32 41.79 14.80 17.05
C GLY A 32 42.09 14.92 15.57
N ASP A 33 43.36 14.73 15.21
CA ASP A 33 43.81 14.70 13.81
C ASP A 33 43.48 13.35 13.17
N GLY A 34 42.60 13.37 12.15
CA GLY A 34 42.18 12.19 11.43
C GLY A 34 43.29 11.48 10.64
N PHE A 35 44.30 12.22 10.15
CA PHE A 35 45.43 11.61 9.44
C PHE A 35 46.29 10.78 10.39
N LYS A 36 46.58 11.34 11.57
CA LYS A 36 47.28 10.61 12.63
C LYS A 36 46.46 9.42 13.11
N PHE A 37 45.15 9.61 13.31
CA PHE A 37 44.27 8.53 13.75
C PHE A 37 44.29 7.34 12.78
N LEU A 38 44.20 7.59 11.47
CA LEU A 38 44.26 6.51 10.47
C LEU A 38 45.64 5.84 10.47
N ALA A 39 46.73 6.60 10.57
CA ALA A 39 48.09 6.06 10.62
C ALA A 39 48.34 5.17 11.84
N ASP A 40 47.71 5.47 12.98
CA ASP A 40 47.84 4.70 14.21
C ASP A 40 46.94 3.43 14.26
N ASN A 41 46.06 3.22 13.26
CA ASN A 41 45.04 2.16 13.27
C ASN A 41 45.04 1.31 11.97
N GLU A 42 46.16 0.69 11.65
CA GLU A 42 46.30 -0.22 10.51
C GLU A 42 45.43 -1.49 10.65
N SER A 43 44.84 -1.97 9.55
CA SER A 43 44.06 -3.23 9.46
C SER A 43 43.02 -3.42 10.57
N THR A 44 42.39 -2.32 10.99
CA THR A 44 41.52 -2.31 12.18
C THR A 44 40.03 -2.28 11.82
N TYR A 45 39.66 -1.67 10.68
CA TYR A 45 38.26 -1.39 10.36
C TYR A 45 37.76 -2.18 9.15
N ASP A 46 36.56 -2.75 9.24
CA ASP A 46 35.91 -3.40 8.09
C ASP A 46 35.24 -2.38 7.15
N CYS A 47 34.89 -1.20 7.67
CA CYS A 47 34.24 -0.14 6.91
C CYS A 47 34.66 1.24 7.42
N ILE A 48 35.00 2.15 6.50
CA ILE A 48 35.30 3.55 6.81
C ILE A 48 34.39 4.45 5.97
N ILE A 49 33.63 5.32 6.62
CA ILE A 49 32.75 6.31 5.96
C ILE A 49 33.30 7.70 6.27
N THR A 50 33.62 8.46 5.23
CA THR A 50 34.12 9.83 5.34
C THR A 50 33.06 10.80 4.84
N ASP A 51 32.59 11.67 5.74
CA ASP A 51 31.82 12.88 5.42
C ASP A 51 32.76 14.07 5.55
N SER A 52 33.19 14.64 4.42
CA SER A 52 34.25 15.67 4.36
C SER A 52 33.71 16.97 3.76
N SER A 53 34.31 18.10 4.10
CA SER A 53 34.03 19.34 3.38
C SER A 53 34.51 19.29 1.93
N ASP A 54 33.88 20.09 1.07
CA ASP A 54 34.30 20.28 -0.33
C ASP A 54 35.82 20.60 -0.42
N PRO A 55 36.52 20.21 -1.52
CA PRO A 55 37.99 20.23 -1.66
C PRO A 55 38.58 21.63 -1.80
N VAL A 56 38.25 22.53 -0.88
CA VAL A 56 38.69 23.92 -0.85
C VAL A 56 39.51 24.15 0.42
N GLY A 57 40.68 24.78 0.28
CA GLY A 57 41.55 25.07 1.41
C GLY A 57 42.09 23.79 2.08
N PRO A 58 42.10 23.70 3.42
CA PRO A 58 42.67 22.55 4.14
C PRO A 58 42.03 21.20 3.81
N ALA A 59 40.78 21.18 3.35
CA ALA A 59 40.07 19.95 3.00
C ALA A 59 40.56 19.32 1.68
N ALA A 60 41.33 20.05 0.85
CA ALA A 60 41.85 19.52 -0.41
C ALA A 60 42.76 18.29 -0.20
N SER A 61 43.43 18.17 0.95
CA SER A 61 44.26 17.00 1.28
C SER A 61 43.46 15.70 1.41
N LEU A 62 42.16 15.78 1.75
CA LEU A 62 41.25 14.64 1.85
C LEU A 62 40.87 14.05 0.49
N PHE A 63 41.23 14.73 -0.60
CA PHE A 63 41.00 14.26 -1.97
C PHE A 63 42.29 13.80 -2.66
N GLN A 64 43.39 13.66 -1.91
CA GLN A 64 44.71 13.33 -2.44
C GLN A 64 45.13 11.89 -2.10
N LYS A 65 46.04 11.35 -2.91
CA LYS A 65 46.55 9.98 -2.80
C LYS A 65 46.99 9.58 -1.38
N PRO A 66 47.72 10.41 -0.60
CA PRO A 66 48.16 10.04 0.73
C PRO A 66 47.00 9.71 1.68
N TYR A 67 45.89 10.45 1.58
CA TYR A 67 44.71 10.20 2.41
C TYR A 67 44.07 8.85 2.05
N PHE A 68 43.91 8.55 0.76
CA PHE A 68 43.34 7.28 0.32
C PHE A 68 44.23 6.08 0.63
N GLN A 69 45.55 6.27 0.70
CA GLN A 69 46.47 5.23 1.16
C GLN A 69 46.27 4.94 2.66
N LEU A 70 46.14 5.98 3.49
CA LEU A 70 45.83 5.81 4.91
C LEU A 70 44.48 5.11 5.13
N LEU A 71 43.46 5.46 4.33
CA LEU A 71 42.19 4.75 4.35
C LEU A 71 42.33 3.27 3.97
N HIS A 72 43.11 2.97 2.93
CA HIS A 72 43.37 1.61 2.50
C HIS A 72 44.06 0.80 3.60
N ASP A 73 45.10 1.36 4.21
CA ASP A 73 45.95 0.65 5.18
C ASP A 73 45.24 0.43 6.52
N ALA A 74 44.30 1.32 6.88
CA ALA A 74 43.44 1.16 8.05
C ALA A 74 42.37 0.06 7.91
N LEU A 75 42.11 -0.44 6.69
CA LEU A 75 41.09 -1.45 6.45
C LEU A 75 41.60 -2.87 6.66
N THR A 76 40.73 -3.73 7.18
CA THR A 76 40.91 -5.18 7.16
C THR A 76 40.87 -5.72 5.71
N PRO A 77 41.39 -6.94 5.45
CA PRO A 77 41.22 -7.60 4.17
C PRO A 77 39.74 -7.77 3.80
N GLY A 78 39.33 -7.21 2.66
CA GLY A 78 37.93 -7.18 2.25
C GLY A 78 37.16 -5.94 2.69
N GLY A 79 37.77 -5.04 3.47
CA GLY A 79 37.15 -3.82 3.94
C GLY A 79 36.79 -2.81 2.84
N HIS A 80 35.88 -1.90 3.20
CA HIS A 80 35.25 -0.95 2.28
C HIS A 80 35.35 0.50 2.73
N ILE A 81 35.43 1.42 1.77
CA ILE A 81 35.28 2.85 2.03
C ILE A 81 34.12 3.47 1.25
N SER A 82 33.54 4.51 1.86
CA SER A 82 32.64 5.46 1.20
C SER A 82 33.08 6.87 1.54
N THR A 83 33.43 7.66 0.53
CA THR A 83 33.87 9.06 0.71
C THR A 83 33.13 9.99 -0.24
N GLN A 84 33.08 11.28 0.08
CA GLN A 84 32.48 12.31 -0.77
C GLN A 84 33.03 12.24 -2.21
N GLY A 85 32.11 12.18 -3.17
CA GLY A 85 32.38 12.08 -4.59
C GLY A 85 31.92 13.30 -5.39
N GLU A 86 31.47 14.37 -4.73
CA GLU A 86 31.10 15.64 -5.35
C GLU A 86 29.94 15.57 -6.37
N SER A 87 29.60 16.72 -6.95
CA SER A 87 28.54 16.82 -7.95
C SER A 87 29.00 16.38 -9.33
N LEU A 88 28.26 15.43 -9.92
CA LEU A 88 28.41 15.02 -11.33
C LEU A 88 28.18 16.16 -12.33
N TRP A 89 27.50 17.23 -11.95
CA TRP A 89 27.22 18.36 -12.84
C TRP A 89 28.29 19.45 -12.80
N LEU A 90 28.96 19.58 -11.65
CA LEU A 90 29.89 20.68 -11.40
C LEU A 90 31.35 20.23 -11.42
N HIS A 91 31.63 18.98 -11.02
CA HIS A 91 32.96 18.55 -10.61
C HIS A 91 33.49 17.32 -11.40
N LEU A 92 33.05 17.13 -12.65
CA LEU A 92 33.48 15.98 -13.48
C LEU A 92 35.01 15.79 -13.60
N PRO A 93 35.85 16.83 -13.75
CA PRO A 93 37.30 16.66 -13.80
C PRO A 93 37.86 16.06 -12.51
N LEU A 94 37.44 16.59 -11.36
CA LEU A 94 37.82 16.08 -10.04
C LEU A 94 37.35 14.64 -9.84
N ILE A 95 36.12 14.32 -10.24
CA ILE A 95 35.55 12.96 -10.14
C ILE A 95 36.40 11.97 -10.95
N LYS A 96 36.84 12.38 -12.14
CA LYS A 96 37.70 11.54 -12.97
C LYS A 96 39.05 11.29 -12.29
N GLU A 97 39.69 12.33 -11.76
CA GLU A 97 40.96 12.21 -11.02
C GLU A 97 40.82 11.32 -9.78
N LEU A 98 39.73 11.51 -9.03
CA LEU A 98 39.40 10.72 -7.86
C LEU A 98 39.27 9.23 -8.22
N ARG A 99 38.48 8.91 -9.26
CA ARG A 99 38.29 7.51 -9.71
C ARG A 99 39.56 6.87 -10.24
N ASP A 100 40.36 7.61 -11.00
CA ASP A 100 41.63 7.13 -11.53
C ASP A 100 42.62 6.86 -10.38
N MET A 101 42.63 7.72 -9.36
CA MET A 101 43.45 7.55 -8.17
C MET A 101 43.02 6.35 -7.34
N THR A 102 41.74 6.25 -6.98
CA THR A 102 41.23 5.16 -6.14
C THR A 102 41.36 3.80 -6.83
N SER A 103 41.21 3.72 -8.15
CA SER A 103 41.44 2.47 -8.90
C SER A 103 42.88 1.95 -8.87
N LYS A 104 43.85 2.82 -8.54
CA LYS A 104 45.27 2.44 -8.40
C LYS A 104 45.64 2.01 -6.99
N ILE A 105 44.80 2.34 -6.01
CA ILE A 105 45.02 2.04 -4.59
C ILE A 105 44.18 0.82 -4.18
N PHE A 106 42.94 0.73 -4.67
CA PHE A 106 41.97 -0.29 -4.30
C PHE A 106 41.71 -1.27 -5.43
N SER A 107 41.45 -2.54 -5.07
CA SER A 107 41.09 -3.60 -6.01
C SER A 107 39.75 -3.35 -6.72
N VAL A 108 38.82 -2.66 -6.05
CA VAL A 108 37.54 -2.20 -6.61
C VAL A 108 37.40 -0.71 -6.37
N SER A 109 36.99 0.03 -7.40
CA SER A 109 36.74 1.47 -7.34
C SER A 109 35.51 1.82 -8.18
N GLU A 110 34.42 2.13 -7.50
CA GLU A 110 33.10 2.40 -8.04
C GLU A 110 32.61 3.80 -7.63
N TYR A 111 31.50 4.22 -8.21
CA TYR A 111 30.94 5.55 -7.98
C TYR A 111 29.42 5.48 -7.89
N ALA A 112 28.86 6.07 -6.84
CA ALA A 112 27.42 6.11 -6.59
C ALA A 112 26.96 7.54 -6.39
N TYR A 113 25.70 7.86 -6.71
CA TYR A 113 25.14 9.18 -6.45
C TYR A 113 23.72 9.10 -5.92
N THR A 114 23.29 10.17 -5.26
CA THR A 114 21.94 10.37 -4.77
C THR A 114 21.50 11.82 -5.00
N THR A 115 20.19 12.07 -4.99
CA THR A 115 19.65 13.42 -5.07
C THR A 115 19.42 13.98 -3.68
N ILE A 116 20.04 15.13 -3.41
CA ILE A 116 19.91 15.94 -2.21
C ILE A 116 19.48 17.35 -2.68
N PRO A 117 18.18 17.69 -2.68
CA PRO A 117 17.63 18.90 -3.30
C PRO A 117 18.18 20.20 -2.73
N THR A 118 18.71 20.14 -1.50
CA THR A 118 19.36 21.26 -0.81
C THR A 118 20.84 21.40 -1.15
N TYR A 119 21.47 20.42 -1.81
CA TYR A 119 22.85 20.51 -2.27
C TYR A 119 22.91 21.37 -3.55
N PRO A 120 23.94 22.22 -3.75
CA PRO A 120 23.93 23.28 -4.76
C PRO A 120 23.54 22.89 -6.19
N SER A 121 23.82 21.65 -6.59
CA SER A 121 23.50 21.13 -7.94
C SER A 121 22.32 20.15 -8.00
N GLY A 122 21.75 19.75 -6.86
CA GLY A 122 20.73 18.70 -6.79
C GLY A 122 21.27 17.31 -6.44
N PRO A 123 22.27 16.73 -7.14
CA PRO A 123 22.87 15.47 -6.71
C PRO A 123 24.18 15.67 -5.96
N LEU A 124 24.42 14.77 -4.99
CA LEU A 124 25.70 14.54 -4.33
C LEU A 124 26.10 13.08 -4.58
N ALA A 125 27.39 12.83 -4.76
CA ALA A 125 27.90 11.50 -5.00
C ALA A 125 28.88 11.03 -3.93
N ALA A 126 29.18 9.73 -3.97
CA ALA A 126 30.17 9.06 -3.16
C ALA A 126 31.07 8.18 -4.04
N ALA A 127 32.37 8.24 -3.79
CA ALA A 127 33.32 7.26 -4.30
C ALA A 127 33.35 6.06 -3.35
N LEU A 128 33.22 4.86 -3.92
CA LEU A 128 33.18 3.59 -3.20
C LEU A 128 34.40 2.76 -3.59
N ALA A 129 35.17 2.29 -2.61
CA ALA A 129 36.34 1.46 -2.91
C ALA A 129 36.51 0.30 -1.92
N ALA A 130 37.19 -0.77 -2.35
CA ALA A 130 37.38 -1.97 -1.53
C ALA A 130 38.76 -2.62 -1.76
N THR A 131 39.32 -3.20 -0.71
CA THR A 131 40.65 -3.85 -0.75
C THR A 131 40.62 -5.20 -1.47
N SER A 132 39.46 -5.86 -1.57
CA SER A 132 39.28 -7.12 -2.30
C SER A 132 38.46 -6.97 -3.59
N ALA A 133 38.69 -7.88 -4.56
CA ALA A 133 37.98 -7.92 -5.85
C ALA A 133 36.51 -8.36 -5.75
N LEU A 134 36.02 -8.70 -4.55
CA LEU A 134 34.62 -8.98 -4.32
C LEU A 134 33.85 -7.66 -4.41
N ARG A 135 33.23 -7.42 -5.58
CA ARG A 135 32.22 -6.37 -5.70
C ARG A 135 31.11 -6.68 -4.70
N PRO A 136 30.71 -5.75 -3.82
CA PRO A 136 29.44 -5.86 -3.15
C PRO A 136 28.39 -6.06 -4.24
N SER A 137 27.58 -7.12 -4.12
CA SER A 137 26.35 -7.19 -4.89
C SER A 137 25.59 -5.88 -4.62
N VAL A 138 24.94 -5.33 -5.66
CA VAL A 138 24.12 -4.11 -5.53
C VAL A 138 23.36 -4.17 -4.21
N MET A 139 23.72 -3.28 -3.28
CA MET A 139 23.22 -3.32 -1.90
C MET A 139 21.69 -3.42 -1.96
N SER A 140 21.13 -4.46 -1.35
CA SER A 140 19.68 -4.51 -1.20
C SER A 140 19.25 -3.28 -0.39
N ARG A 141 18.08 -2.74 -0.74
CA ARG A 141 17.47 -1.59 -0.08
C ARG A 141 17.54 -1.77 1.44
N THR A 142 18.17 -0.84 2.14
CA THR A 142 18.07 -0.78 3.60
C THR A 142 16.64 -0.37 3.96
N PRO A 143 15.85 -1.21 4.65
CA PRO A 143 14.51 -0.84 5.08
C PRO A 143 14.55 0.46 5.91
N GLY A 144 13.62 1.38 5.66
CA GLY A 144 13.51 2.64 6.43
C GLY A 144 14.32 3.86 5.90
N THR A 145 15.08 3.75 4.81
CA THR A 145 15.70 4.94 4.17
C THR A 145 14.75 5.59 3.15
N ALA A 146 14.19 6.75 3.49
CA ALA A 146 13.45 7.59 2.55
C ALA A 146 14.42 8.22 1.54
N ARG A 147 14.38 7.77 0.27
CA ARG A 147 15.02 8.49 -0.83
C ARG A 147 13.99 9.34 -1.55
N LEU A 148 14.41 10.48 -2.09
CA LEU A 148 13.60 11.22 -3.05
C LEU A 148 13.17 10.31 -4.18
N SER A 149 11.88 10.38 -4.50
CA SER A 149 11.24 9.49 -5.46
C SER A 149 11.86 9.66 -6.85
N THR A 150 11.97 8.55 -7.58
CA THR A 150 12.45 8.49 -8.97
C THR A 150 11.83 9.52 -9.94
N PRO A 151 10.57 10.00 -9.75
CA PRO A 151 10.01 11.10 -10.55
C PRO A 151 10.76 12.43 -10.40
N LEU A 152 11.23 12.79 -9.20
CA LEU A 152 12.00 14.02 -8.95
C LEU A 152 13.41 13.95 -9.54
N LEU A 153 13.98 12.75 -9.65
CA LEU A 153 15.23 12.49 -10.36
C LEU A 153 15.12 12.68 -11.88
N SER A 154 13.93 12.45 -12.46
CA SER A 154 13.69 12.62 -13.90
C SER A 154 13.48 14.07 -14.36
N THR A 155 13.29 14.99 -13.41
CA THR A 155 13.22 16.44 -13.67
C THR A 155 14.58 17.13 -13.61
N PHE A 156 15.63 16.45 -13.14
CA PHE A 156 17.01 16.92 -13.29
C PHE A 156 17.56 16.50 -14.66
N PRO A 157 18.43 17.29 -15.30
CA PRO A 157 19.00 16.96 -16.62
C PRO A 157 19.55 15.52 -16.62
N SER A 158 19.32 14.75 -17.67
CA SER A 158 19.93 13.43 -17.82
C SER A 158 21.36 13.55 -18.34
N LEU A 159 22.28 12.72 -17.84
CA LEU A 159 23.68 12.71 -18.25
C LEU A 159 23.81 12.36 -19.74
N PRO A 160 24.73 12.98 -20.50
CA PRO A 160 25.04 12.58 -21.87
C PRO A 160 25.56 11.14 -21.90
N VAL A 161 25.13 10.39 -22.92
CA VAL A 161 25.31 8.94 -23.12
C VAL A 161 26.78 8.48 -23.21
N SER A 162 27.77 9.39 -23.24
CA SER A 162 29.18 9.04 -23.49
C SER A 162 29.91 8.33 -22.33
N CYS A 163 29.31 8.16 -21.15
CA CYS A 163 29.90 7.39 -20.05
C CYS A 163 29.42 5.92 -19.98
N SER A 164 28.53 5.48 -20.89
CA SER A 164 27.89 4.15 -20.85
C SER A 164 28.56 3.06 -21.70
N THR A 165 29.57 3.41 -22.51
CA THR A 165 30.12 2.51 -23.53
C THR A 165 31.36 1.75 -23.05
N ARG A 166 31.25 0.92 -21.99
CA ARG A 166 32.20 -0.18 -21.76
C ARG A 166 31.78 -1.17 -20.66
N THR A 167 30.65 -1.86 -20.81
CA THR A 167 30.43 -3.20 -20.21
C THR A 167 29.21 -3.89 -20.84
N ARG A 168 29.34 -4.35 -22.08
CA ARG A 168 28.60 -5.52 -22.58
C ARG A 168 29.66 -6.54 -22.98
N THR A 169 29.94 -7.51 -22.11
CA THR A 169 30.41 -8.85 -22.49
C THR A 169 30.52 -9.74 -21.26
N SER A 170 30.19 -11.02 -21.48
CA SER A 170 30.30 -12.21 -20.61
C SER A 170 29.43 -12.27 -19.36
N ARG A 171 28.38 -13.10 -19.44
CA ARG A 171 27.77 -13.78 -18.28
C ARG A 171 28.83 -14.65 -17.60
N PRO A 172 29.08 -14.55 -16.28
CA PRO A 172 29.86 -15.54 -15.58
C PRO A 172 28.98 -16.73 -15.19
N SER A 173 29.52 -17.92 -15.44
CA SER A 173 29.10 -19.21 -14.93
C SER A 173 29.14 -19.29 -13.39
N SER A 174 28.30 -20.15 -12.85
CA SER A 174 28.08 -20.48 -11.43
C SER A 174 29.33 -20.43 -10.53
N VAL A 175 29.24 -19.75 -9.39
CA VAL A 175 30.17 -19.87 -8.26
C VAL A 175 29.37 -20.10 -6.98
N ALA A 176 29.87 -21.03 -6.17
CA ALA A 176 29.21 -21.74 -5.08
C ALA A 176 28.62 -20.84 -3.98
N ALA A 177 27.41 -21.23 -3.54
CA ALA A 177 26.68 -20.60 -2.46
C ALA A 177 27.34 -20.88 -1.11
N PHE A 178 27.42 -19.85 -0.27
CA PHE A 178 27.51 -20.03 1.17
C PHE A 178 26.30 -20.86 1.63
N SER A 179 26.58 -21.87 2.46
CA SER A 179 25.61 -22.80 3.04
C SER A 179 24.55 -22.07 3.86
N LEU A 180 23.47 -21.66 3.21
CA LEU A 180 22.18 -21.39 3.82
C LEU A 180 21.53 -22.74 4.13
N GLU A 181 21.02 -22.91 5.34
CA GLU A 181 20.26 -24.10 5.72
C GLU A 181 19.26 -24.48 4.61
N ASN A 182 19.32 -25.74 4.17
CA ASN A 182 18.48 -26.33 3.13
C ASN A 182 16.98 -26.32 3.53
N LYS A 183 16.33 -25.15 3.53
CA LYS A 183 14.87 -25.07 3.59
C LYS A 183 14.32 -25.33 2.18
N PRO A 184 13.41 -26.30 2.02
CA PRO A 184 12.86 -26.63 0.71
C PRO A 184 12.11 -25.44 0.10
N ALA A 185 12.29 -25.27 -1.21
CA ALA A 185 11.58 -24.32 -2.06
C ALA A 185 10.06 -24.35 -1.83
N LYS A 186 9.48 -23.25 -1.32
CA LYS A 186 8.04 -23.09 -1.05
C LYS A 186 7.24 -22.73 -2.31
N LYS A 187 6.34 -23.59 -2.77
CA LYS A 187 5.48 -23.28 -3.92
C LYS A 187 4.22 -22.54 -3.48
N ILE A 188 3.87 -21.46 -4.17
CA ILE A 188 2.66 -20.67 -3.91
C ILE A 188 1.84 -20.64 -5.20
N LEU A 189 0.52 -20.79 -5.05
CA LEU A 189 -0.46 -20.64 -6.11
C LEU A 189 -1.26 -19.36 -5.86
N LEU A 190 -1.09 -18.36 -6.71
CA LEU A 190 -1.87 -17.12 -6.66
C LEU A 190 -3.03 -17.22 -7.67
N LEU A 191 -4.27 -17.25 -7.18
CA LEU A 191 -5.48 -17.28 -7.99
C LEU A 191 -5.99 -15.85 -8.18
N GLY A 192 -5.88 -15.31 -9.40
CA GLY A 192 -6.44 -14.01 -9.75
C GLY A 192 -5.53 -13.15 -10.65
N SER A 193 -6.14 -12.52 -11.64
CA SER A 193 -5.48 -11.60 -12.61
C SER A 193 -5.74 -10.12 -12.33
N GLY A 194 -6.49 -9.81 -11.28
CA GLY A 194 -6.99 -8.47 -11.04
C GLY A 194 -5.90 -7.48 -10.64
N PHE A 195 -6.27 -6.20 -10.55
CA PHE A 195 -5.37 -5.11 -10.18
C PHE A 195 -4.60 -5.36 -8.87
N VAL A 196 -5.19 -6.10 -7.92
CA VAL A 196 -4.61 -6.40 -6.60
C VAL A 196 -3.57 -7.52 -6.60
N ALA A 197 -3.56 -8.37 -7.63
CA ALA A 197 -2.68 -9.55 -7.68
C ALA A 197 -1.20 -9.14 -7.81
N ARG A 198 -0.93 -8.04 -8.51
CA ARG A 198 0.44 -7.60 -8.81
C ARG A 198 1.21 -7.15 -7.56
N PRO A 199 0.71 -6.26 -6.68
CA PRO A 199 1.43 -5.90 -5.45
C PRO A 199 1.68 -7.10 -4.52
N CYS A 200 0.72 -8.03 -4.42
CA CYS A 200 0.88 -9.28 -3.67
C CYS A 200 2.04 -10.13 -4.23
N ALA A 201 2.01 -10.41 -5.53
CA ALA A 201 3.07 -11.17 -6.20
C ALA A 201 4.44 -10.49 -6.09
N GLU A 202 4.50 -9.16 -6.28
CA GLU A 202 5.75 -8.40 -6.14
C GLU A 202 6.33 -8.49 -4.73
N TYR A 203 5.51 -8.47 -3.68
CA TYR A 203 5.97 -8.62 -2.31
C TYR A 203 6.54 -10.02 -2.05
N ILE A 204 5.76 -11.06 -2.40
CA ILE A 204 6.14 -12.47 -2.23
C ILE A 204 7.47 -12.77 -2.95
N VAL A 205 7.62 -12.34 -4.20
CA VAL A 205 8.86 -12.57 -4.98
C VAL A 205 10.06 -11.80 -4.42
N ARG A 206 9.85 -10.65 -3.75
CA ARG A 206 10.94 -9.87 -3.13
C ARG A 206 11.45 -10.50 -1.83
N GLY A 207 10.55 -10.99 -0.98
CA GLY A 207 10.90 -11.58 0.33
C GLY A 207 11.59 -12.94 0.23
N LEU A 208 11.30 -13.71 -0.82
CA LEU A 208 11.77 -15.09 -1.02
C LEU A 208 13.17 -15.19 -1.68
N ARG A 209 14.11 -14.27 -1.39
CA ARG A 209 15.49 -14.34 -1.95
C ARG A 209 16.44 -15.26 -1.18
N THR A 210 16.01 -15.86 -0.07
CA THR A 210 16.85 -16.71 0.82
C THR A 210 16.72 -18.21 0.59
N SER A 211 15.73 -18.65 -0.17
CA SER A 211 15.64 -19.97 -0.80
C SER A 211 15.00 -19.73 -2.17
N LEU A 212 15.27 -20.49 -3.22
CA LEU A 212 14.64 -20.29 -4.54
C LEU A 212 13.36 -21.13 -4.64
N PRO A 213 12.16 -20.59 -4.35
CA PRO A 213 10.92 -21.22 -4.71
C PRO A 213 10.52 -20.96 -6.17
N SER A 214 9.87 -21.96 -6.73
CA SER A 214 9.02 -21.83 -7.92
C SER A 214 7.67 -21.25 -7.47
N LEU A 215 7.46 -19.93 -7.63
CA LEU A 215 6.14 -19.33 -7.51
C LEU A 215 5.37 -19.66 -8.81
N VAL A 216 4.24 -20.36 -8.71
CA VAL A 216 3.37 -20.62 -9.86
C VAL A 216 2.25 -19.59 -9.78
N VAL A 217 2.43 -18.45 -10.45
CA VAL A 217 1.37 -17.44 -10.54
C VAL A 217 0.39 -17.83 -11.64
N LEU A 218 -0.79 -18.29 -11.26
CA LEU A 218 -1.84 -18.64 -12.20
C LEU A 218 -2.53 -17.36 -12.69
N SER A 219 -1.91 -16.63 -13.64
CA SER A 219 -2.61 -15.59 -14.42
C SER A 219 -1.81 -15.01 -15.61
N LEU A 220 -2.54 -14.83 -16.72
CA LEU A 220 -2.23 -14.31 -18.06
C LEU A 220 -1.59 -12.91 -18.20
N ALA A 221 -1.17 -12.19 -17.15
CA ALA A 221 -0.88 -10.75 -17.29
C ALA A 221 0.36 -10.18 -16.57
N LEU A 222 1.13 -10.98 -15.82
CA LEU A 222 2.44 -10.49 -15.34
C LEU A 222 3.49 -10.79 -16.41
N LYS A 223 4.33 -9.80 -16.76
CA LYS A 223 5.52 -10.06 -17.58
C LYS A 223 6.28 -11.21 -16.92
N PRO A 224 6.49 -12.35 -17.59
CA PRO A 224 7.08 -13.52 -16.98
C PRO A 224 8.45 -13.17 -16.39
N SER A 225 8.57 -13.36 -15.08
CA SER A 225 9.83 -13.36 -14.34
C SER A 225 10.35 -14.81 -14.31
N PRO A 226 11.67 -15.05 -14.18
CA PRO A 226 12.20 -16.41 -14.01
C PRO A 226 11.57 -17.20 -12.86
N SER A 227 10.93 -16.52 -11.90
CA SER A 227 10.32 -17.13 -10.72
C SER A 227 8.81 -17.33 -10.82
N THR A 228 8.15 -17.04 -11.96
CA THR A 228 6.68 -17.10 -12.10
C THR A 228 6.23 -17.98 -13.28
N THR A 229 5.27 -18.89 -13.05
CA THR A 229 4.64 -19.71 -14.12
C THR A 229 3.15 -19.48 -14.25
N GLY A 230 2.68 -19.04 -15.43
CA GLY A 230 1.27 -18.84 -15.78
C GLY A 230 0.52 -20.15 -16.08
N ILE A 231 -0.69 -20.31 -15.53
CA ILE A 231 -1.64 -21.37 -15.88
C ILE A 231 -3.07 -20.79 -16.03
N SER A 232 -3.96 -21.51 -16.71
CA SER A 232 -5.38 -21.10 -16.93
C SER A 232 -6.30 -22.05 -16.17
N LEU A 233 -7.26 -21.52 -15.40
CA LEU A 233 -8.26 -22.27 -14.64
C LEU A 233 -9.59 -21.52 -14.70
N ASP A 234 -10.67 -22.23 -15.06
CA ASP A 234 -12.02 -21.66 -15.14
C ASP A 234 -12.75 -21.83 -13.80
N VAL A 235 -13.32 -20.75 -13.27
CA VAL A 235 -14.08 -20.75 -12.02
C VAL A 235 -15.22 -19.73 -12.08
N ASN A 236 -16.46 -20.21 -12.22
CA ASN A 236 -17.62 -19.39 -12.64
C ASN A 236 -18.60 -18.96 -11.52
N ASN A 237 -18.20 -18.90 -10.24
CA ASN A 237 -19.05 -18.37 -9.15
C ASN A 237 -18.21 -18.03 -7.90
N GLU A 238 -18.22 -16.79 -7.39
CA GLU A 238 -17.37 -16.33 -6.25
C GLU A 238 -17.65 -17.03 -4.91
N GLU A 239 -18.91 -17.19 -4.50
CA GLU A 239 -19.24 -17.84 -3.21
C GLU A 239 -18.98 -19.35 -3.27
N ALA A 240 -19.28 -19.97 -4.40
CA ALA A 240 -18.90 -21.35 -4.66
C ALA A 240 -17.38 -21.52 -4.82
N LEU A 241 -16.68 -20.49 -5.31
CA LEU A 241 -15.23 -20.47 -5.52
C LEU A 241 -14.49 -20.50 -4.20
N ASP A 242 -14.79 -19.61 -3.25
CA ASP A 242 -14.08 -19.60 -1.96
C ASP A 242 -14.26 -20.93 -1.22
N LYS A 243 -15.50 -21.46 -1.21
CA LYS A 243 -15.79 -22.78 -0.64
C LYS A 243 -15.06 -23.90 -1.39
N ALA A 244 -15.00 -23.86 -2.72
CA ALA A 244 -14.33 -24.87 -3.54
C ALA A 244 -12.81 -24.83 -3.36
N VAL A 245 -12.22 -23.63 -3.29
CA VAL A 245 -10.78 -23.41 -3.05
C VAL A 245 -10.40 -23.96 -1.69
N ILE A 246 -11.15 -23.62 -0.62
CA ILE A 246 -10.87 -24.13 0.72
C ILE A 246 -11.04 -25.65 0.78
N LYS A 247 -12.09 -26.22 0.17
CA LYS A 247 -12.26 -27.68 0.10
C LYS A 247 -11.10 -28.38 -0.62
N SER A 248 -10.63 -27.80 -1.72
CA SER A 248 -9.47 -28.30 -2.46
C SER A 248 -8.19 -28.20 -1.61
N ALA A 249 -8.02 -27.08 -0.90
CA ALA A 249 -6.90 -26.85 0.00
C ALA A 249 -6.89 -27.82 1.19
N ILE A 250 -8.04 -28.11 1.80
CA ILE A 250 -8.20 -29.14 2.84
C ILE A 250 -7.76 -30.51 2.31
N LYS A 251 -8.22 -30.91 1.12
CA LYS A 251 -7.82 -32.17 0.49
C LYS A 251 -6.31 -32.22 0.19
N GLY A 252 -5.72 -31.10 -0.22
CA GLY A 252 -4.30 -30.96 -0.53
C GLY A 252 -3.40 -30.69 0.68
N LYS A 253 -3.97 -30.46 1.87
CA LYS A 253 -3.28 -29.95 3.07
C LYS A 253 -2.47 -28.67 2.77
N THR A 254 -3.07 -27.76 2.03
CA THR A 254 -2.47 -26.50 1.60
C THR A 254 -3.05 -25.33 2.39
N HIS A 255 -2.22 -24.40 2.84
CA HIS A 255 -2.69 -23.16 3.46
C HIS A 255 -3.36 -22.23 2.44
N VAL A 256 -4.26 -21.37 2.91
CA VAL A 256 -5.00 -20.41 2.06
C VAL A 256 -4.92 -19.02 2.68
N VAL A 257 -4.73 -18.00 1.84
CA VAL A 257 -4.84 -16.59 2.22
C VAL A 257 -5.83 -15.90 1.28
N THR A 258 -6.80 -15.17 1.82
CA THR A 258 -7.81 -14.42 1.07
C THR A 258 -7.95 -12.99 1.58
N THR A 259 -8.41 -12.08 0.71
CA THR A 259 -8.74 -10.69 1.07
C THR A 259 -10.25 -10.49 1.23
N SER A 260 -11.00 -11.58 1.37
CA SER A 260 -12.47 -11.61 1.40
C SER A 260 -12.99 -11.77 2.83
N TYR A 261 -14.24 -11.36 3.05
CA TYR A 261 -14.97 -11.61 4.30
C TYR A 261 -15.15 -13.10 4.56
N VAL A 262 -15.08 -13.50 5.83
CA VAL A 262 -15.43 -14.85 6.27
C VAL A 262 -16.95 -15.01 6.27
N ASN A 263 -17.48 -15.62 5.21
CA ASN A 263 -18.90 -15.93 5.09
C ASN A 263 -19.30 -17.21 5.88
N PRO A 264 -20.60 -17.47 6.14
CA PRO A 264 -21.05 -18.66 6.86
C PRO A 264 -20.56 -19.99 6.24
N ALA A 265 -20.52 -20.08 4.92
CA ALA A 265 -20.07 -21.27 4.21
C ALA A 265 -18.56 -21.56 4.39
N MET A 266 -17.74 -20.53 4.63
CA MET A 266 -16.35 -20.67 5.02
C MET A 266 -16.24 -21.10 6.49
N ARG A 267 -17.06 -20.53 7.40
CA ARG A 267 -17.06 -20.90 8.83
C ARG A 267 -17.40 -22.37 9.05
N GLU A 268 -18.31 -22.94 8.24
CA GLU A 268 -18.62 -24.39 8.26
C GLU A 268 -17.39 -25.29 8.02
N LEU A 269 -16.35 -24.78 7.35
CA LEU A 269 -15.14 -25.53 7.03
C LEU A 269 -14.05 -25.39 8.10
N ASP A 270 -14.27 -24.63 9.17
CA ASP A 270 -13.27 -24.37 10.21
C ASP A 270 -12.76 -25.66 10.87
N GLN A 271 -13.65 -26.55 11.31
CA GLN A 271 -13.24 -27.81 11.92
C GLN A 271 -12.47 -28.68 10.94
N ALA A 272 -12.92 -28.78 9.68
CA ALA A 272 -12.22 -29.54 8.65
C ALA A 272 -10.82 -28.98 8.32
N ALA A 273 -10.66 -27.65 8.35
CA ALA A 273 -9.37 -26.99 8.19
C ALA A 273 -8.44 -27.24 9.40
N LYS A 274 -8.98 -27.24 10.62
CA LYS A 274 -8.26 -27.64 11.85
C LYS A 274 -7.79 -29.09 11.79
N ASP A 275 -8.67 -30.00 11.41
CA ASP A 275 -8.37 -31.44 11.29
C ASP A 275 -7.30 -31.71 10.22
N ALA A 276 -7.31 -30.92 9.14
CA ALA A 276 -6.29 -30.98 8.10
C ALA A 276 -4.95 -30.30 8.49
N GLY A 277 -4.91 -29.58 9.62
CA GLY A 277 -3.74 -28.85 10.08
C GLY A 277 -3.36 -27.66 9.20
N ILE A 278 -4.33 -27.05 8.52
CA ILE A 278 -4.08 -25.92 7.62
C ILE A 278 -4.56 -24.59 8.19
N VAL A 279 -3.83 -23.52 7.90
CA VAL A 279 -4.25 -22.14 8.12
C VAL A 279 -5.06 -21.67 6.91
N VAL A 280 -6.26 -21.14 7.15
CA VAL A 280 -7.10 -20.44 6.16
C VAL A 280 -7.26 -19.00 6.66
N PHE A 281 -6.37 -18.11 6.26
CA PHE A 281 -6.31 -16.72 6.73
C PHE A 281 -7.09 -15.80 5.79
N ASN A 282 -8.04 -15.04 6.31
CA ASN A 282 -8.96 -14.24 5.50
C ASN A 282 -8.93 -12.78 5.95
N GLU A 283 -9.77 -11.95 5.33
CA GLU A 283 -9.99 -10.57 5.78
C GLU A 283 -8.69 -9.78 5.89
N ILE A 284 -7.77 -9.96 4.93
CA ILE A 284 -6.47 -9.28 4.93
C ILE A 284 -6.16 -8.51 3.63
N GLY A 285 -7.12 -7.69 3.22
CA GLY A 285 -6.95 -6.67 2.19
C GLY A 285 -6.90 -5.26 2.79
N LEU A 286 -7.78 -4.38 2.31
CA LEU A 286 -7.96 -3.01 2.82
C LEU A 286 -9.11 -2.94 3.83
N ASP A 287 -10.30 -3.31 3.37
CA ASP A 287 -11.57 -3.35 4.11
C ASP A 287 -12.40 -4.49 3.48
N PRO A 288 -12.28 -5.73 4.00
CA PRO A 288 -11.67 -6.09 5.29
C PRO A 288 -10.14 -6.31 5.22
N GLY A 289 -9.40 -5.82 6.22
CA GLY A 289 -7.95 -5.98 6.35
C GLY A 289 -7.29 -4.92 7.20
N ILE A 290 -6.67 -3.91 6.57
CA ILE A 290 -6.01 -2.80 7.25
C ILE A 290 -6.92 -2.15 8.29
N ASP A 291 -8.22 -2.06 8.00
CA ASP A 291 -9.21 -1.54 8.92
C ASP A 291 -9.25 -2.33 10.24
N HIS A 292 -9.19 -3.67 10.20
CA HIS A 292 -9.11 -4.50 11.41
C HIS A 292 -7.82 -4.23 12.19
N LEU A 293 -6.68 -4.17 11.50
CA LEU A 293 -5.35 -4.03 12.15
C LEU A 293 -5.30 -2.80 13.07
N TYR A 294 -5.86 -1.68 12.63
CA TYR A 294 -5.84 -0.43 13.39
C TYR A 294 -7.05 -0.24 14.30
N ALA A 295 -8.18 -0.88 14.01
CA ALA A 295 -9.30 -0.96 14.94
C ALA A 295 -8.86 -1.71 16.20
N VAL A 296 -8.34 -2.93 16.03
CA VAL A 296 -7.86 -3.78 17.12
C VAL A 296 -6.74 -3.09 17.91
N LYS A 297 -5.76 -2.48 17.23
CA LYS A 297 -4.69 -1.72 17.91
C LYS A 297 -5.24 -0.65 18.86
N THR A 298 -6.13 0.22 18.37
CA THR A 298 -6.62 1.35 19.17
C THR A 298 -7.51 0.87 20.31
N ILE A 299 -8.37 -0.13 20.06
CA ILE A 299 -9.26 -0.70 21.07
C ILE A 299 -8.44 -1.34 22.20
N ASP A 300 -7.44 -2.15 21.86
CA ASP A 300 -6.54 -2.78 22.82
C ASP A 300 -5.81 -1.74 23.68
N GLU A 301 -5.28 -0.66 23.07
CA GLU A 301 -4.62 0.44 23.79
C GLU A 301 -5.55 1.21 24.72
N VAL A 302 -6.82 1.38 24.35
CA VAL A 302 -7.84 2.03 25.18
C VAL A 302 -8.19 1.14 26.38
N HIS A 303 -8.50 -0.13 26.13
CA HIS A 303 -8.84 -1.08 27.19
C HIS A 303 -7.68 -1.31 28.16
N ALA A 304 -6.43 -1.37 27.66
CA ALA A 304 -5.23 -1.49 28.49
C ALA A 304 -5.05 -0.31 29.47
N LYS A 305 -5.61 0.86 29.15
CA LYS A 305 -5.62 2.06 30.01
C LYS A 305 -6.90 2.17 30.86
N GLY A 306 -7.75 1.15 30.86
CA GLY A 306 -9.02 1.13 31.58
C GLY A 306 -10.12 1.99 30.97
N GLY A 307 -9.95 2.45 29.72
CA GLY A 307 -11.00 3.16 28.98
C GLY A 307 -12.03 2.20 28.37
N LYS A 308 -13.16 2.75 27.93
CA LYS A 308 -14.27 2.05 27.30
C LYS A 308 -14.60 2.67 25.94
N ILE A 309 -14.88 1.83 24.94
CA ILE A 309 -15.32 2.30 23.62
C ILE A 309 -16.83 2.47 23.65
N LYS A 310 -17.33 3.71 23.76
CA LYS A 310 -18.78 4.01 23.78
C LYS A 310 -19.39 3.99 22.38
N LYS A 311 -18.62 4.44 21.38
CA LYS A 311 -19.03 4.46 19.97
C LYS A 311 -17.84 4.21 19.05
N PHE A 312 -18.02 3.31 18.10
CA PHE A 312 -17.05 2.96 17.07
C PHE A 312 -17.63 3.22 15.68
N LEU A 313 -16.95 4.06 14.91
CA LEU A 313 -17.27 4.34 13.51
C LEU A 313 -16.06 4.00 12.64
N SER A 314 -16.26 3.26 11.55
CA SER A 314 -15.21 2.90 10.59
C SER A 314 -15.73 3.10 9.17
N TYR A 315 -15.19 4.07 8.45
CA TYR A 315 -15.61 4.38 7.10
C TYR A 315 -14.45 4.33 6.12
N CYS A 316 -14.64 3.58 5.02
CA CYS A 316 -13.63 3.38 3.99
C CYS A 316 -14.17 3.71 2.60
N GLY A 317 -13.34 4.29 1.72
CA GLY A 317 -13.69 4.56 0.33
C GLY A 317 -12.49 4.48 -0.59
N GLY A 318 -12.59 3.61 -1.60
CA GLY A 318 -11.77 3.69 -2.82
C GLY A 318 -12.46 4.59 -3.83
N LEU A 319 -11.88 5.76 -4.07
CA LEU A 319 -12.49 6.85 -4.81
C LEU A 319 -11.51 7.40 -5.84
N PRO A 320 -11.99 8.04 -6.91
CA PRO A 320 -11.15 9.01 -7.60
C PRO A 320 -10.72 10.15 -6.64
N PRO A 321 -9.63 10.87 -6.95
CA PRO A 321 -9.31 12.15 -6.34
C PRO A 321 -10.49 13.12 -6.52
N PRO A 322 -10.57 14.20 -5.72
CA PRO A 322 -11.73 15.12 -5.69
C PRO A 322 -12.17 15.73 -7.02
N ILE A 323 -11.37 15.57 -8.08
CA ILE A 323 -11.58 16.14 -9.41
C ILE A 323 -12.46 15.23 -10.29
N LEU A 324 -12.70 13.97 -9.93
CA LEU A 324 -13.38 13.00 -10.78
C LEU A 324 -14.48 12.25 -10.00
N LEU A 325 -15.57 11.86 -10.67
CA LEU A 325 -16.66 11.04 -10.13
C LEU A 325 -16.73 9.74 -10.94
N VAL A 326 -16.62 8.58 -10.26
CA VAL A 326 -16.66 7.25 -10.88
C VAL A 326 -17.75 6.41 -10.23
N VAL A 327 -18.65 5.83 -11.03
CA VAL A 327 -19.60 4.78 -10.62
C VAL A 327 -19.13 3.47 -11.27
N PRO A 328 -18.76 2.45 -10.47
CA PRO A 328 -18.27 1.19 -11.04
C PRO A 328 -19.35 0.44 -11.84
N ARG A 329 -18.93 -0.23 -12.91
CA ARG A 329 -19.79 -0.99 -13.84
C ARG A 329 -20.50 -2.23 -13.25
N ARG A 330 -20.29 -2.58 -11.98
CA ARG A 330 -20.95 -3.71 -11.28
C ARG A 330 -20.90 -3.53 -9.77
N SER A 331 -21.76 -2.71 -9.19
CA SER A 331 -21.90 -2.68 -7.72
C SER A 331 -23.33 -2.96 -7.31
N LEU A 332 -23.77 -4.21 -7.51
CA LEU A 332 -24.90 -4.77 -6.75
C LEU A 332 -24.68 -4.64 -5.23
N ALA A 333 -23.42 -4.43 -4.78
CA ALA A 333 -23.10 -4.05 -3.42
C ALA A 333 -23.85 -2.79 -2.92
N LEU A 334 -24.29 -1.90 -3.81
CA LEU A 334 -25.11 -0.73 -3.47
C LEU A 334 -26.55 -1.09 -3.09
N LEU A 335 -26.96 -2.35 -3.31
CA LEU A 335 -28.24 -2.93 -2.90
C LEU A 335 -28.09 -3.93 -1.75
N ASN A 336 -26.91 -4.02 -1.12
CA ASN A 336 -26.76 -4.87 0.05
C ASN A 336 -27.57 -4.30 1.22
N ASN A 337 -28.19 -5.17 2.00
CA ASN A 337 -28.74 -4.77 3.29
C ASN A 337 -27.60 -4.35 4.22
N ALA A 338 -27.89 -3.43 5.13
CA ALA A 338 -26.98 -3.06 6.21
C ALA A 338 -27.62 -3.33 7.57
N SER A 339 -26.82 -3.69 8.56
CA SER A 339 -27.26 -3.83 9.95
C SER A 339 -26.18 -3.34 10.89
N PHE A 340 -26.54 -2.63 11.95
CA PHE A 340 -25.58 -2.00 12.88
C PHE A 340 -26.23 -1.73 14.24
N TYR A 341 -25.41 -1.34 15.22
CA TYR A 341 -25.91 -0.80 16.49
C TYR A 341 -25.83 0.73 16.46
N GLU A 342 -26.87 1.40 16.91
CA GLU A 342 -26.91 2.85 17.13
C GLU A 342 -27.68 3.14 18.42
N SER A 343 -27.08 3.90 19.32
CA SER A 343 -27.67 4.26 20.63
C SER A 343 -28.19 3.04 21.43
N GLY A 344 -27.51 1.90 21.33
CA GLY A 344 -27.88 0.64 21.99
C GLY A 344 -28.90 -0.22 21.23
N GLU A 345 -29.51 0.28 20.17
CA GLU A 345 -30.53 -0.42 19.39
C GLU A 345 -29.94 -1.07 18.14
N ALA A 346 -30.43 -2.26 17.78
CA ALA A 346 -30.06 -2.94 16.56
C ALA A 346 -30.92 -2.43 15.38
N ILE A 347 -30.28 -1.74 14.44
CA ILE A 347 -30.92 -1.17 13.25
C ILE A 347 -30.63 -2.05 12.02
N SER A 348 -31.62 -2.20 11.15
CA SER A 348 -31.49 -2.86 9.85
C SER A 348 -32.05 -1.96 8.75
N VAL A 349 -31.27 -1.80 7.67
CA VAL A 349 -31.61 -0.96 6.52
C VAL A 349 -31.67 -1.85 5.28
N GLY A 350 -32.81 -1.81 4.58
CA GLY A 350 -32.99 -2.56 3.33
C GLY A 350 -32.15 -1.96 2.20
N GLY A 351 -31.63 -2.81 1.30
CA GLY A 351 -30.74 -2.38 0.22
C GLY A 351 -31.29 -1.27 -0.68
N LYS A 352 -32.62 -1.22 -0.89
CA LYS A 352 -33.27 -0.15 -1.67
C LYS A 352 -33.29 1.20 -0.94
N GLU A 353 -33.24 1.19 0.38
CA GLU A 353 -33.24 2.39 1.24
C GLU A 353 -31.83 2.81 1.65
N LEU A 354 -30.81 1.97 1.38
CA LEU A 354 -29.44 2.18 1.83
C LEU A 354 -28.88 3.57 1.48
N MET A 355 -29.12 4.02 0.25
CA MET A 355 -28.62 5.34 -0.20
C MET A 355 -29.32 6.51 0.50
N ALA A 356 -30.54 6.32 1.02
CA ALA A 356 -31.25 7.35 1.79
C ALA A 356 -30.68 7.53 3.20
N HIS A 357 -29.91 6.55 3.70
CA HIS A 357 -29.19 6.64 4.98
C HIS A 357 -27.79 7.26 4.84
N ALA A 358 -27.42 7.73 3.64
CA ALA A 358 -26.14 8.41 3.45
C ALA A 358 -26.16 9.81 4.09
N ASN A 359 -25.17 10.09 4.93
CA ASN A 359 -25.04 11.36 5.64
C ASN A 359 -23.68 12.02 5.36
N PRO A 360 -23.58 13.36 5.37
CA PRO A 360 -22.30 14.05 5.30
C PRO A 360 -21.33 13.54 6.36
N TYR A 361 -20.08 13.25 5.96
CA TYR A 361 -19.04 12.75 6.85
C TYR A 361 -17.77 13.57 6.73
N TYR A 362 -17.43 14.27 7.81
CA TYR A 362 -16.30 15.19 7.81
C TYR A 362 -15.03 14.55 8.35
N ILE A 363 -13.97 14.60 7.52
CA ILE A 363 -12.59 14.18 7.84
C ILE A 363 -11.65 15.38 7.83
N THR A 364 -11.63 16.12 6.73
CA THR A 364 -10.81 17.33 6.51
C THR A 364 -11.57 18.28 5.57
N PRO A 365 -11.35 19.61 5.64
CA PRO A 365 -12.03 20.56 4.76
C PRO A 365 -11.83 20.29 3.25
N ALA A 366 -10.80 19.53 2.88
CA ALA A 366 -10.48 19.23 1.49
C ALA A 366 -11.45 18.25 0.80
N PHE A 367 -12.26 17.49 1.56
CA PHE A 367 -13.15 16.47 1.00
C PHE A 367 -14.60 16.68 1.41
N ALA A 368 -15.51 16.55 0.43
CA ALA A 368 -16.94 16.52 0.63
C ALA A 368 -17.45 15.07 0.60
N PHE A 369 -17.18 14.31 1.67
CA PHE A 369 -17.63 12.93 1.78
C PHE A 369 -19.04 12.82 2.32
N VAL A 370 -19.72 11.78 1.86
CA VAL A 370 -20.92 11.20 2.47
C VAL A 370 -20.62 9.76 2.84
N ALA A 371 -21.24 9.28 3.90
CA ALA A 371 -21.03 7.96 4.44
C ALA A 371 -22.37 7.24 4.62
N TYR A 372 -22.42 5.96 4.26
CA TYR A 372 -23.56 5.08 4.51
C TYR A 372 -23.07 3.75 5.10
N PRO A 373 -23.89 3.09 5.95
CA PRO A 373 -23.51 1.81 6.55
C PRO A 373 -23.33 0.74 5.47
N ASN A 374 -22.49 -0.26 5.72
CA ASN A 374 -22.18 -1.31 4.74
C ASN A 374 -22.23 -2.69 5.39
N ARG A 375 -23.05 -3.60 4.84
CA ARG A 375 -23.23 -4.98 5.33
C ARG A 375 -23.59 -5.01 6.84
N ASP A 376 -23.29 -6.11 7.52
CA ASP A 376 -23.57 -6.28 8.94
C ASP A 376 -22.37 -5.88 9.80
N SER A 377 -22.54 -4.83 10.61
CA SER A 377 -21.59 -4.32 11.59
C SER A 377 -21.78 -4.92 12.98
N LYS A 378 -22.91 -5.59 13.27
CA LYS A 378 -23.23 -6.09 14.60
C LYS A 378 -22.19 -7.07 15.17
N PRO A 379 -21.64 -8.03 14.38
CA PRO A 379 -20.67 -8.99 14.90
C PRO A 379 -19.37 -8.35 15.42
N PHE A 380 -19.06 -7.12 14.99
CA PHE A 380 -17.83 -6.44 15.39
C PHE A 380 -17.81 -5.99 16.86
N ARG A 381 -18.95 -6.02 17.57
CA ARG A 381 -18.95 -5.90 19.03
C ARG A 381 -18.18 -7.05 19.68
N GLU A 382 -18.49 -8.28 19.27
CA GLU A 382 -17.82 -9.48 19.78
C GLU A 382 -16.42 -9.63 19.17
N PHE A 383 -16.27 -9.42 17.85
CA PHE A 383 -14.98 -9.65 17.19
C PHE A 383 -13.88 -8.71 17.71
N TYR A 384 -14.22 -7.50 18.12
CA TYR A 384 -13.25 -6.55 18.70
C TYR A 384 -13.30 -6.46 20.23
N GLY A 385 -14.16 -7.24 20.91
CA GLY A 385 -14.33 -7.17 22.36
C GLY A 385 -14.82 -5.81 22.87
N ILE A 386 -15.72 -5.16 22.11
CA ILE A 386 -16.34 -3.86 22.44
C ILE A 386 -17.84 -4.01 22.73
N GLU A 387 -18.22 -5.02 23.51
CA GLU A 387 -19.60 -5.23 23.94
C GLU A 387 -20.14 -4.05 24.76
N GLU A 388 -19.31 -3.15 25.26
CA GLU A 388 -19.71 -1.90 25.90
C GLU A 388 -20.12 -0.78 24.93
N ALA A 389 -19.82 -0.91 23.63
CA ALA A 389 -20.15 0.10 22.63
C ALA A 389 -21.65 0.15 22.33
N GLU A 390 -22.26 1.31 22.48
CA GLU A 390 -23.68 1.54 22.17
C GLU A 390 -23.90 1.76 20.67
N THR A 391 -22.86 2.20 19.96
CA THR A 391 -22.91 2.42 18.51
C THR A 391 -21.71 1.77 17.83
N VAL A 392 -21.97 0.92 16.83
CA VAL A 392 -20.94 0.21 16.05
C VAL A 392 -21.35 0.22 14.59
N ILE A 393 -20.70 1.06 13.80
CA ILE A 393 -21.02 1.23 12.37
C ILE A 393 -19.74 1.11 11.55
N ARG A 394 -19.72 0.12 10.65
CA ARG A 394 -18.80 0.04 9.52
C ARG A 394 -19.54 0.46 8.26
N GLY A 395 -18.90 1.26 7.42
CA GLY A 395 -19.56 1.86 6.27
C GLY A 395 -18.63 2.27 5.16
N THR A 396 -19.23 2.81 4.11
CA THR A 396 -18.55 3.20 2.88
C THR A 396 -18.60 4.70 2.68
N LEU A 397 -17.46 5.29 2.26
CA LEU A 397 -17.35 6.69 1.85
C LEU A 397 -17.60 6.84 0.35
N ARG A 398 -18.32 7.89 -0.01
CA ARG A 398 -18.49 8.40 -1.38
C ARG A 398 -18.41 9.92 -1.37
N TYR A 399 -18.27 10.54 -2.54
CA TYR A 399 -18.45 11.98 -2.65
C TYR A 399 -19.92 12.36 -2.63
N GLN A 400 -20.20 13.58 -2.16
CA GLN A 400 -21.53 14.20 -2.25
C GLN A 400 -22.15 14.05 -3.64
N GLY A 401 -23.46 13.86 -3.69
CA GLY A 401 -24.22 13.70 -4.92
C GLY A 401 -24.21 12.28 -5.51
N PHE A 402 -23.36 11.37 -4.99
CA PHE A 402 -23.34 9.96 -5.39
C PHE A 402 -24.60 9.20 -4.90
N PRO A 403 -24.98 9.24 -3.61
CA PRO A 403 -26.12 8.47 -3.12
C PRO A 403 -27.42 8.81 -3.84
N GLU A 404 -27.68 10.10 -4.09
CA GLU A 404 -28.87 10.59 -4.77
C GLU A 404 -28.92 10.07 -6.22
N PHE A 405 -27.78 10.10 -6.92
CA PHE A 405 -27.68 9.59 -8.29
C PHE A 405 -27.96 8.07 -8.35
N ILE A 406 -27.38 7.30 -7.43
CA ILE A 406 -27.62 5.86 -7.34
C ILE A 406 -29.07 5.57 -6.95
N LYS A 407 -29.64 6.31 -5.99
CA LYS A 407 -31.04 6.15 -5.59
C LYS A 407 -31.96 6.35 -6.80
N THR A 408 -31.72 7.35 -7.63
CA THR A 408 -32.49 7.53 -8.87
C THR A 408 -32.36 6.32 -9.80
N LEU A 409 -31.18 5.72 -9.96
CA LEU A 409 -31.02 4.48 -10.75
C LEU A 409 -31.77 3.27 -10.13
N VAL A 410 -31.85 3.19 -8.80
CA VAL A 410 -32.66 2.19 -8.10
C VAL A 410 -34.15 2.40 -8.42
N ASP A 411 -34.63 3.63 -8.25
CA ASP A 411 -36.04 4.00 -8.48
C ASP A 411 -36.44 3.79 -9.97
N MET A 412 -35.51 4.01 -10.90
CA MET A 412 -35.67 3.74 -12.34
C MET A 412 -35.66 2.24 -12.70
N GLY A 413 -35.34 1.35 -11.74
CA GLY A 413 -35.23 -0.09 -11.98
C GLY A 413 -33.96 -0.54 -12.69
N PHE A 414 -32.96 0.33 -12.88
CA PHE A 414 -31.70 0.02 -13.57
C PHE A 414 -30.78 -0.92 -12.79
N LEU A 415 -30.97 -1.00 -11.47
CA LEU A 415 -30.25 -1.93 -10.59
C LEU A 415 -31.07 -3.20 -10.26
N ASN A 416 -32.20 -3.41 -10.94
CA ASN A 416 -32.96 -4.65 -10.80
C ASN A 416 -32.26 -5.80 -11.55
N ALA A 417 -31.94 -6.87 -10.82
CA ALA A 417 -31.29 -8.07 -11.35
C ALA A 417 -32.27 -9.12 -11.92
N ASP A 418 -33.59 -8.92 -11.78
CA ASP A 418 -34.60 -9.81 -12.35
C ASP A 418 -34.43 -9.91 -13.87
N GLU A 419 -34.51 -11.13 -14.40
CA GLU A 419 -34.49 -11.35 -15.84
C GLU A 419 -35.62 -10.61 -16.53
N LYS A 420 -35.30 -9.97 -17.67
CA LYS A 420 -36.26 -9.26 -18.50
C LYS A 420 -36.30 -9.91 -19.88
N GLU A 421 -37.49 -10.29 -20.35
CA GLU A 421 -37.68 -10.90 -21.67
C GLU A 421 -37.06 -10.07 -22.80
N TRP A 422 -37.09 -8.74 -22.68
CA TRP A 422 -36.55 -7.80 -23.65
C TRP A 422 -35.02 -7.59 -23.55
N LEU A 423 -34.33 -8.29 -22.65
CA LEU A 423 -32.86 -8.35 -22.54
C LEU A 423 -32.30 -9.75 -22.82
N LYS A 424 -33.14 -10.75 -23.08
CA LYS A 424 -32.70 -12.13 -23.34
C LYS A 424 -31.96 -12.26 -24.67
N GLU A 425 -31.12 -13.28 -24.75
CA GLU A 425 -30.46 -13.66 -25.99
C GLU A 425 -31.51 -13.98 -27.08
N GLY A 426 -31.41 -13.30 -28.22
CA GLY A 426 -32.41 -13.36 -29.30
C GLY A 426 -33.47 -12.23 -29.28
N ALA A 427 -33.51 -11.38 -28.25
CA ALA A 427 -34.32 -10.17 -28.28
C ALA A 427 -33.76 -9.15 -29.29
N SER A 428 -34.66 -8.30 -29.85
CA SER A 428 -34.24 -7.22 -30.75
C SER A 428 -33.31 -6.25 -30.02
N PRO A 429 -32.20 -5.80 -30.65
CA PRO A 429 -31.28 -4.88 -30.01
C PRO A 429 -31.98 -3.56 -29.71
N LEU A 430 -31.91 -3.12 -28.45
CA LEU A 430 -32.47 -1.85 -28.00
C LEU A 430 -31.39 -0.78 -27.97
N THR A 431 -31.77 0.43 -28.37
CA THR A 431 -31.01 1.64 -28.05
C THR A 431 -31.15 1.98 -26.56
N TRP A 432 -30.26 2.83 -26.02
CA TRP A 432 -30.33 3.20 -24.60
C TRP A 432 -31.61 3.95 -24.25
N LYS A 433 -32.09 4.86 -25.10
CA LYS A 433 -33.39 5.52 -24.90
C LYS A 433 -34.58 4.55 -24.87
N GLU A 434 -34.55 3.48 -25.67
CA GLU A 434 -35.61 2.44 -25.68
C GLU A 434 -35.50 1.52 -24.46
N LEU A 435 -34.28 1.21 -24.03
CA LEU A 435 -34.03 0.49 -22.78
C LEU A 435 -34.55 1.30 -21.60
N THR A 436 -34.19 2.59 -21.53
CA THR A 436 -34.67 3.51 -20.49
C THR A 436 -36.18 3.58 -20.51
N GLN A 437 -36.81 3.74 -21.68
CA GLN A 437 -38.26 3.74 -21.83
C GLN A 437 -38.91 2.50 -21.20
N LYS A 438 -38.39 1.31 -21.51
CA LYS A 438 -38.90 0.05 -20.96
C LYS A 438 -38.67 -0.08 -19.45
N ALA A 439 -37.50 0.35 -18.97
CA ALA A 439 -37.16 0.28 -17.55
C ALA A 439 -38.07 1.16 -16.68
N VAL A 440 -38.33 2.40 -17.11
CA VAL A 440 -39.18 3.35 -16.36
C VAL A 440 -40.67 3.25 -16.69
N GLY A 441 -41.05 2.44 -17.68
CA GLY A 441 -42.44 2.32 -18.14
C GLY A 441 -42.98 3.59 -18.79
N ALA A 442 -42.17 4.27 -19.60
CA ALA A 442 -42.57 5.49 -20.31
C ALA A 442 -43.31 5.20 -21.63
N GLU A 443 -44.21 6.11 -22.02
CA GLU A 443 -45.03 5.98 -23.24
C GLU A 443 -44.20 6.07 -24.53
N SER A 444 -43.09 6.82 -24.52
CA SER A 444 -42.19 6.95 -25.67
C SER A 444 -40.73 7.10 -25.23
N SER A 445 -39.80 6.87 -26.15
CA SER A 445 -38.35 7.06 -25.96
C SER A 445 -37.90 8.51 -26.19
N ASN A 446 -38.84 9.46 -26.29
CA ASN A 446 -38.51 10.89 -26.35
C ASN A 446 -37.94 11.36 -25.01
N GLU A 447 -36.81 12.07 -25.05
CA GLU A 447 -36.08 12.46 -23.85
C GLU A 447 -36.92 13.24 -22.83
N SER A 448 -37.75 14.18 -23.27
CA SER A 448 -38.64 14.94 -22.38
C SER A 448 -39.65 14.05 -21.64
N VAL A 449 -40.17 13.02 -22.31
CA VAL A 449 -41.11 12.05 -21.71
C VAL A 449 -40.38 11.14 -20.73
N LEU A 450 -39.17 10.70 -21.06
CA LEU A 450 -38.32 9.91 -20.15
C LEU A 450 -37.99 10.70 -18.88
N ILE A 451 -37.58 11.96 -19.00
CA ILE A 451 -37.24 12.82 -17.87
C ILE A 451 -38.48 13.06 -16.99
N ALA A 452 -39.63 13.34 -17.58
CA ALA A 452 -40.88 13.50 -16.83
C ALA A 452 -41.20 12.22 -16.04
N LYS A 453 -41.07 11.04 -16.68
CA LYS A 453 -41.33 9.77 -16.01
C LYS A 453 -40.35 9.48 -14.87
N ILE A 454 -39.07 9.80 -15.06
CA ILE A 454 -38.06 9.66 -14.00
C ILE A 454 -38.39 10.57 -12.82
N LYS A 455 -38.87 11.80 -13.06
CA LYS A 455 -39.31 12.73 -12.00
C LYS A 455 -40.54 12.26 -11.24
N GLU A 456 -41.42 11.47 -11.87
CA GLU A 456 -42.55 10.82 -11.18
C GLU A 456 -42.11 9.66 -10.28
N LEU A 457 -41.10 8.90 -10.70
CA LEU A 457 -40.65 7.68 -10.02
C LEU A 457 -39.66 7.95 -8.88
N ALA A 458 -38.80 8.94 -9.04
CA ALA A 458 -37.70 9.22 -8.11
C ALA A 458 -37.97 10.46 -7.25
N THR A 459 -37.52 10.42 -6.00
CA THR A 459 -37.56 11.59 -5.09
C THR A 459 -36.26 12.37 -5.16
N PHE A 460 -36.35 13.69 -5.30
CA PHE A 460 -35.21 14.59 -5.35
C PHE A 460 -35.24 15.57 -4.17
N PRO A 461 -34.08 15.92 -3.56
CA PRO A 461 -34.03 16.90 -2.48
C PRO A 461 -34.54 18.29 -2.88
N ASN A 462 -34.26 18.71 -4.12
CA ASN A 462 -34.67 19.98 -4.70
C ASN A 462 -34.53 19.94 -6.23
N GLU A 463 -35.05 20.97 -6.91
CA GLU A 463 -35.04 21.04 -8.38
C GLU A 463 -33.63 21.14 -8.99
N SER A 464 -32.67 21.73 -8.25
CA SER A 464 -31.27 21.78 -8.69
C SER A 464 -30.64 20.39 -8.73
N GLU A 465 -30.90 19.56 -7.72
CA GLU A 465 -30.45 18.17 -7.70
C GLU A 465 -31.14 17.32 -8.78
N ALA A 466 -32.44 17.53 -9.00
CA ALA A 466 -33.16 16.90 -10.10
C ALA A 466 -32.52 17.22 -11.47
N ALA A 467 -32.16 18.50 -11.69
CA ALA A 467 -31.48 18.92 -12.90
C ALA A 467 -30.07 18.33 -13.03
N ARG A 468 -29.27 18.33 -11.95
CA ARG A 468 -27.92 17.74 -11.91
C ARG A 468 -27.94 16.26 -12.24
N ILE A 469 -28.83 15.49 -11.61
CA ILE A 469 -28.96 14.04 -11.86
C ILE A 469 -29.43 13.80 -13.29
N THR A 470 -30.43 14.55 -13.77
CA THR A 470 -30.90 14.45 -15.16
C THR A 470 -29.77 14.69 -16.17
N GLN A 471 -28.92 15.69 -15.93
CA GLN A 471 -27.75 15.95 -16.77
C GLN A 471 -26.73 14.82 -16.68
N GLY A 472 -26.52 14.23 -15.51
CA GLY A 472 -25.65 13.06 -15.34
C GLY A 472 -26.17 11.83 -16.09
N LEU A 473 -27.48 11.54 -16.03
CA LEU A 473 -28.12 10.46 -16.81
C LEU A 473 -27.98 10.68 -18.32
N ARG A 474 -28.09 11.93 -18.77
CA ARG A 474 -27.80 12.32 -20.16
C ARG A 474 -26.33 12.09 -20.51
N TRP A 475 -25.40 12.49 -19.64
CA TRP A 475 -23.96 12.33 -19.85
C TRP A 475 -23.55 10.86 -19.95
N ILE A 476 -24.12 9.97 -19.12
CA ILE A 476 -23.93 8.52 -19.27
C ILE A 476 -24.74 7.92 -20.44
N GLY A 477 -25.34 8.73 -21.31
CA GLY A 477 -25.96 8.28 -22.56
C GLY A 477 -27.30 7.56 -22.43
N LEU A 478 -27.97 7.58 -21.26
CA LEU A 478 -29.24 6.85 -21.06
C LEU A 478 -30.40 7.37 -21.93
N PHE A 479 -30.26 8.56 -22.51
CA PHE A 479 -31.24 9.16 -23.43
C PHE A 479 -30.79 9.11 -24.90
N SER A 480 -29.66 8.44 -25.19
CA SER A 480 -29.07 8.40 -26.52
C SER A 480 -29.42 7.14 -27.31
N SER A 481 -29.16 7.17 -28.62
CA SER A 481 -29.23 5.99 -29.49
C SER A 481 -27.93 5.18 -29.52
N GLU A 482 -26.84 5.74 -28.99
CA GLU A 482 -25.48 5.19 -29.10
C GLU A 482 -25.16 4.30 -27.91
N LYS A 483 -24.26 3.31 -28.10
CA LYS A 483 -23.81 2.48 -27.00
C LYS A 483 -23.00 3.32 -26.02
N LEU A 484 -23.27 3.16 -24.72
CA LEU A 484 -22.44 3.66 -23.63
C LEU A 484 -20.96 3.34 -23.86
N GLU A 485 -20.21 4.35 -24.29
CA GLU A 485 -18.74 4.32 -24.27
C GLU A 485 -18.28 4.09 -22.82
N THR A 486 -17.01 3.73 -22.63
CA THR A 486 -16.53 3.43 -21.27
C THR A 486 -16.17 4.72 -20.53
N LEU A 487 -17.19 5.47 -20.13
CA LEU A 487 -17.10 6.86 -19.62
C LEU A 487 -16.48 7.01 -18.21
N MET A 488 -16.32 5.92 -17.46
CA MET A 488 -15.93 5.96 -16.04
C MET A 488 -14.75 5.02 -15.76
N LYS A 489 -13.69 5.15 -16.55
CA LYS A 489 -12.39 4.48 -16.35
C LYS A 489 -11.36 5.51 -15.95
N TYR A 490 -10.36 5.08 -15.19
CA TYR A 490 -9.16 5.88 -15.00
C TYR A 490 -8.43 6.04 -16.33
N GLU A 491 -8.08 7.27 -16.68
CA GLU A 491 -7.23 7.61 -17.81
C GLU A 491 -5.75 7.67 -17.43
N ASP A 492 -4.88 7.67 -18.45
CA ASP A 492 -3.43 7.77 -18.25
C ASP A 492 -3.08 9.09 -17.55
N GLY A 493 -2.37 8.99 -16.41
CA GLY A 493 -2.00 10.14 -15.60
C GLY A 493 -2.92 10.40 -14.40
N GLU A 494 -4.11 9.79 -14.39
CA GLU A 494 -4.99 9.84 -13.24
C GLU A 494 -4.49 8.95 -12.10
N ARG A 495 -5.03 9.20 -10.91
CA ARG A 495 -4.73 8.46 -9.68
C ARG A 495 -6.04 8.04 -9.05
N ASP A 496 -6.03 7.00 -8.23
CA ASP A 496 -7.08 6.74 -7.25
C ASP A 496 -6.69 7.28 -5.87
N LEU A 497 -7.67 7.30 -4.97
CA LEU A 497 -7.58 7.67 -3.56
C LEU A 497 -8.20 6.53 -2.74
N VAL A 498 -7.52 6.13 -1.68
CA VAL A 498 -8.10 5.37 -0.59
C VAL A 498 -8.17 6.28 0.63
N MET A 499 -9.39 6.45 1.16
CA MET A 499 -9.64 7.11 2.43
C MET A 499 -10.21 6.08 3.40
N LEU A 500 -9.56 5.88 4.54
CA LEU A 500 -10.05 5.03 5.63
C LEU A 500 -9.92 5.82 6.92
N GLN A 501 -11.01 5.91 7.70
CA GLN A 501 -10.97 6.50 9.02
C GLN A 501 -11.78 5.72 10.03
N HIS A 502 -11.14 5.43 11.16
CA HIS A 502 -11.79 5.04 12.40
C HIS A 502 -12.03 6.27 13.29
N LYS A 503 -13.17 6.32 13.97
CA LYS A 503 -13.44 7.20 15.11
C LYS A 503 -13.86 6.36 16.31
N PHE A 504 -13.18 6.58 17.42
CA PHE A 504 -13.44 5.93 18.71
C PHE A 504 -13.87 7.02 19.69
N PHE A 505 -15.06 6.89 20.25
CA PHE A 505 -15.54 7.74 21.33
C PHE A 505 -15.26 6.97 22.62
N VAL A 506 -14.29 7.47 23.38
CA VAL A 506 -13.72 6.81 24.55
C VAL A 506 -14.22 7.50 25.80
N GLU A 507 -14.66 6.71 26.77
CA GLU A 507 -14.86 7.12 28.16
C GLU A 507 -13.71 6.52 28.99
N TRP A 508 -12.87 7.36 29.58
CA TRP A 508 -11.75 6.95 30.40
C TRP A 508 -12.19 6.58 31.83
N ALA A 509 -11.33 5.88 32.58
CA ALA A 509 -11.64 5.44 33.95
C ALA A 509 -11.92 6.58 34.93
N ASP A 510 -11.44 7.80 34.66
CA ASP A 510 -11.71 9.01 35.43
C ASP A 510 -13.03 9.71 35.04
N GLY A 511 -13.76 9.15 34.08
CA GLY A 511 -14.99 9.69 33.53
C GLY A 511 -14.80 10.75 32.44
N SER A 512 -13.56 11.07 32.05
CA SER A 512 -13.30 11.99 30.95
C SER A 512 -13.61 11.34 29.59
N GLU A 513 -14.16 12.12 28.67
CA GLU A 513 -14.47 11.66 27.32
C GLU A 513 -13.45 12.21 26.31
N GLN A 514 -13.09 11.38 25.32
CA GLN A 514 -12.20 11.77 24.24
C GLN A 514 -12.60 11.10 22.93
N VAL A 515 -12.45 11.81 21.81
CA VAL A 515 -12.60 11.21 20.48
C VAL A 515 -11.23 10.96 19.89
N LEU A 516 -10.90 9.69 19.65
CA LEU A 516 -9.70 9.28 18.95
C LEU A 516 -10.03 8.99 17.49
N THR A 517 -9.10 9.28 16.60
CA THR A 517 -9.20 8.97 15.18
C THR A 517 -7.96 8.24 14.72
N SER A 518 -8.13 7.33 13.76
CA SER A 518 -7.04 6.66 13.05
C SER A 518 -7.35 6.77 11.55
N THR A 519 -6.52 7.50 10.80
CA THR A 519 -6.85 7.94 9.42
C THR A 519 -5.76 7.58 8.42
N MET A 520 -6.13 6.95 7.31
CA MET A 520 -5.27 6.74 6.15
C MET A 520 -5.81 7.50 4.94
N GLU A 521 -4.95 8.32 4.37
CA GLU A 521 -5.13 8.99 3.08
C GLU A 521 -4.03 8.49 2.15
N ALA A 522 -4.37 7.62 1.20
CA ALA A 522 -3.41 7.03 0.28
C ALA A 522 -3.78 7.34 -1.18
N TYR A 523 -2.84 7.93 -1.92
CA TYR A 523 -3.00 8.17 -3.35
C TYR A 523 -2.27 7.12 -4.19
N GLY A 524 -2.89 6.71 -5.28
CA GLY A 524 -2.25 5.89 -6.28
C GLY A 524 -1.11 6.61 -6.98
N SER A 525 -0.21 5.83 -7.57
CA SER A 525 0.84 6.33 -8.45
C SER A 525 0.44 6.12 -9.91
N PRO A 526 0.43 7.18 -10.76
CA PRO A 526 0.11 7.04 -12.18
C PRO A 526 1.04 6.09 -12.93
N LYS A 527 2.25 5.86 -12.39
CA LYS A 527 3.30 5.05 -13.02
C LYS A 527 3.60 3.75 -12.27
N ALA A 528 2.89 3.45 -11.18
CA ALA A 528 3.11 2.25 -10.38
C ALA A 528 1.78 1.58 -10.01
N HIS A 529 1.50 1.41 -8.72
CA HIS A 529 0.27 0.80 -8.24
C HIS A 529 -0.75 1.87 -7.89
N SER A 530 -2.03 1.58 -8.15
CA SER A 530 -3.15 2.31 -7.56
C SER A 530 -3.10 2.15 -6.03
N ALA A 531 -3.66 3.11 -5.28
CA ALA A 531 -3.81 3.02 -3.84
C ALA A 531 -4.59 1.76 -3.47
N MET A 532 -5.74 1.52 -4.11
CA MET A 532 -6.56 0.32 -3.91
C MET A 532 -5.77 -0.97 -4.15
N ALA A 533 -5.04 -1.06 -5.26
CA ALA A 533 -4.23 -2.23 -5.58
C ALA A 533 -3.16 -2.48 -4.51
N LEU A 534 -2.47 -1.43 -4.08
CA LEU A 534 -1.42 -1.51 -3.08
C LEU A 534 -1.97 -1.91 -1.71
N THR A 535 -3.01 -1.22 -1.23
CA THR A 535 -3.57 -1.43 0.12
C THR A 535 -4.33 -2.75 0.26
N VAL A 536 -4.68 -3.42 -0.84
CA VAL A 536 -5.23 -4.79 -0.80
C VAL A 536 -4.15 -5.84 -1.02
N GLY A 537 -3.31 -5.67 -2.03
CA GLY A 537 -2.33 -6.68 -2.42
C GLY A 537 -1.16 -6.81 -1.45
N LEU A 538 -0.69 -5.70 -0.86
CA LEU A 538 0.46 -5.71 0.04
C LEU A 538 0.17 -6.46 1.37
N PRO A 539 -0.92 -6.19 2.12
CA PRO A 539 -1.26 -6.96 3.31
C PRO A 539 -1.44 -8.46 3.02
N CYS A 540 -2.05 -8.81 1.89
CA CYS A 540 -2.20 -10.20 1.44
C CYS A 540 -0.83 -10.88 1.22
N GLY A 541 0.11 -10.19 0.57
CA GLY A 541 1.48 -10.69 0.39
C GLY A 541 2.23 -10.86 1.71
N ILE A 542 2.07 -9.92 2.66
CA ILE A 542 2.65 -10.00 4.00
C ILE A 542 2.10 -11.20 4.77
N ALA A 543 0.78 -11.35 4.84
CA ALA A 543 0.13 -12.47 5.52
C ALA A 543 0.52 -13.82 4.91
N THR A 544 0.62 -13.91 3.58
CA THR A 544 1.12 -15.11 2.89
C THR A 544 2.52 -15.49 3.37
N GLN A 545 3.43 -14.51 3.45
CA GLN A 545 4.79 -14.76 3.94
C GLN A 545 4.79 -15.22 5.41
N LEU A 546 4.00 -14.57 6.27
CA LEU A 546 3.92 -14.91 7.69
C LEU A 546 3.31 -16.30 7.94
N VAL A 547 2.37 -16.75 7.11
CA VAL A 547 1.85 -18.13 7.15
C VAL A 547 2.95 -19.12 6.74
N LEU A 548 3.72 -18.82 5.70
CA LEU A 548 4.81 -19.69 5.23
C LEU A 548 5.97 -19.79 6.23
N ASP A 549 6.25 -18.71 6.94
CA ASP A 549 7.28 -18.63 7.97
C ASP A 549 6.83 -19.23 9.32
N GLY A 550 5.55 -19.57 9.45
CA GLY A 550 4.99 -20.17 10.65
C GLY A 550 4.73 -19.17 11.78
N VAL A 551 4.71 -17.88 11.49
CA VAL A 551 4.28 -16.82 12.43
C VAL A 551 2.75 -16.88 12.58
N LEU A 552 2.03 -16.90 11.47
CA LEU A 552 0.58 -17.15 11.44
C LEU A 552 0.32 -18.65 11.29
N ASN A 553 0.30 -19.38 12.40
CA ASN A 553 0.31 -20.85 12.41
C ASN A 553 -0.96 -21.53 12.96
N LYS A 554 -1.93 -20.75 13.44
CA LYS A 554 -3.17 -21.28 14.02
C LYS A 554 -4.05 -21.90 12.94
N ALA A 555 -4.26 -23.22 13.01
CA ALA A 555 -5.09 -23.95 12.06
C ALA A 555 -6.58 -23.57 12.17
N GLY A 556 -7.31 -23.73 11.06
CA GLY A 556 -8.70 -23.32 10.94
C GLY A 556 -8.89 -22.04 10.14
N VAL A 557 -10.10 -21.53 10.17
CA VAL A 557 -10.52 -20.29 9.49
C VAL A 557 -10.23 -19.11 10.41
N GLN A 558 -9.24 -18.30 10.02
CA GLN A 558 -8.72 -17.18 10.81
C GLN A 558 -9.01 -15.83 10.14
N ALA A 559 -9.05 -14.78 10.95
CA ALA A 559 -9.17 -13.37 10.57
C ALA A 559 -8.38 -12.51 11.58
N PRO A 560 -7.93 -11.29 11.21
CA PRO A 560 -7.10 -10.44 12.06
C PRO A 560 -7.93 -9.68 13.11
N TYR A 561 -8.47 -10.39 14.11
CA TYR A 561 -9.33 -9.80 15.15
C TYR A 561 -8.66 -9.65 16.51
N THR A 562 -7.45 -10.17 16.68
CA THR A 562 -6.72 -10.13 17.95
C THR A 562 -5.36 -9.49 17.76
N LYS A 563 -4.84 -8.87 18.83
CA LYS A 563 -3.58 -8.13 18.83
C LYS A 563 -2.40 -8.98 18.34
N ASP A 564 -2.30 -10.22 18.81
CA ASP A 564 -1.25 -11.19 18.46
C ASP A 564 -1.22 -11.56 16.96
N VAL A 565 -2.38 -11.49 16.29
CA VAL A 565 -2.50 -11.69 14.85
C VAL A 565 -2.26 -10.38 14.08
N CYS A 566 -2.76 -9.26 14.61
CA CYS A 566 -2.70 -7.96 13.92
C CYS A 566 -1.30 -7.36 13.90
N ASP A 567 -0.60 -7.35 15.03
CA ASP A 567 0.67 -6.62 15.17
C ASP A 567 1.77 -7.08 14.21
N PRO A 568 2.04 -8.40 14.03
CA PRO A 568 3.06 -8.85 13.09
C PRO A 568 2.79 -8.39 11.66
N ILE A 569 1.51 -8.26 11.28
CA ILE A 569 1.13 -7.79 9.94
C ILE A 569 1.27 -6.26 9.88
N ARG A 570 0.74 -5.56 10.88
CA ARG A 570 0.73 -4.08 10.96
C ARG A 570 2.13 -3.49 10.96
N GLU A 571 3.06 -4.02 11.77
CA GLU A 571 4.43 -3.51 11.86
C GLU A 571 5.17 -3.63 10.52
N ILE A 572 5.00 -4.75 9.81
CA ILE A 572 5.58 -4.95 8.48
C ILE A 572 4.91 -4.01 7.47
N LEU A 573 3.59 -3.82 7.57
CA LEU A 573 2.85 -2.92 6.69
C LEU A 573 3.32 -1.46 6.85
N GLU A 574 3.51 -1.01 8.10
CA GLU A 574 4.07 0.30 8.45
C GLU A 574 5.50 0.46 7.91
N ALA A 575 6.35 -0.56 8.05
CA ALA A 575 7.70 -0.58 7.48
C ALA A 575 7.72 -0.50 5.94
N ASN A 576 6.61 -0.88 5.29
CA ASN A 576 6.41 -0.72 3.84
C ASN A 576 5.71 0.60 3.46
N GLY A 577 5.51 1.51 4.41
CA GLY A 577 4.99 2.86 4.18
C GLY A 577 3.47 2.96 4.09
N VAL A 578 2.73 1.93 4.53
CA VAL A 578 1.26 1.97 4.61
C VAL A 578 0.86 1.99 6.08
N SER A 579 0.23 3.09 6.51
CA SER A 579 -0.17 3.27 7.91
C SER A 579 -1.37 4.19 8.07
N LEU A 580 -1.99 4.17 9.25
CA LEU A 580 -2.99 5.16 9.66
C LEU A 580 -2.36 6.11 10.68
N VAL A 581 -2.66 7.40 10.56
CA VAL A 581 -2.24 8.45 11.49
C VAL A 581 -3.28 8.59 12.59
N GLU A 582 -2.84 8.44 13.84
CA GLU A 582 -3.68 8.56 15.02
C GLU A 582 -3.70 9.99 15.58
N ARG A 583 -4.88 10.47 15.98
CA ARG A 583 -5.07 11.80 16.60
C ARG A 583 -6.21 11.78 17.61
N ALA A 584 -6.05 12.52 18.71
CA ALA A 584 -7.17 12.95 19.54
C ALA A 584 -7.78 14.23 18.98
N LEU A 585 -9.12 14.33 18.96
CA LEU A 585 -9.88 15.50 18.54
C LEU A 585 -10.25 16.41 19.71
#